data_AF-A0A0Q4JZ71-F1
#
_entry.id   AF-A0A0Q4JZ71-F1
#
_cell.length_a   1.000
_cell.length_b   1.000
_cell.length_c   1.000
_cell.angle_alpha   90.00
_cell.angle_beta   90.00
_cell.angle_gamma   90.00
#
_symmetry.space_group_name_H-M   'P 1'
#
loop_
_entity.id
_entity.type
_entity.pdbx_description
1 polymer ?
#
loop_
_entity_poly.entity_id
_entity_poly.type
_entity_poly.pdbx_seq_one_letter_code
_entity_poly.pdbx_strand_id
1 'polypeptide(L)'
;MKLLTGNDLPTGDVIWWTGEGWSRHIEDAVDVGVAGESILQAEEGARRVNVPYLIEATQTDDGPRPAHIKDRIRALGPTMRPDLTLKPADPDAGSWVI
;
A
#
# COMPACT_ATOMS: atom_id res chain seq x y z
N MET A 1 0.23 9.52 -10.06
CA MET A 1 -1.03 8.87 -9.67
C MET A 1 -1.18 8.98 -8.17
N LYS A 2 -2.40 9.05 -7.66
CA LYS A 2 -2.65 9.13 -6.22
C LYS A 2 -3.16 7.77 -5.72
N LEU A 3 -2.48 7.16 -4.77
CA LEU A 3 -2.90 5.89 -4.19
C LEU A 3 -3.45 6.09 -2.78
N LEU A 4 -4.36 5.21 -2.37
CA LEU A 4 -4.87 5.12 -1.01
C LEU A 4 -4.29 3.88 -0.32
N THR A 5 -3.69 4.10 0.84
CA THR A 5 -3.11 3.04 1.68
C THR A 5 -3.46 3.24 3.15
N GLY A 6 -3.34 2.19 3.94
CA GLY A 6 -3.51 2.21 5.38
C GLY A 6 -3.08 0.87 5.98
N ASN A 7 -3.61 0.55 7.15
CA ASN A 7 -3.40 -0.74 7.79
C ASN A 7 -4.71 -1.51 7.94
N ASP A 8 -4.67 -2.81 7.64
CA ASP A 8 -5.76 -3.73 7.94
C ASP A 8 -5.98 -3.78 9.44
N LEU A 9 -7.24 -3.66 9.87
CA LEU A 9 -7.56 -3.49 11.29
C LEU A 9 -7.31 -4.79 12.09
N PRO A 10 -7.68 -5.99 11.62
CA PRO A 10 -7.37 -7.25 12.31
C PRO A 10 -5.88 -7.62 12.34
N THR A 11 -5.16 -7.48 11.23
CA THR A 11 -3.79 -8.03 11.10
C THR A 11 -2.69 -6.99 11.28
N GLY A 12 -2.99 -5.71 11.03
CA GLY A 12 -1.99 -4.65 10.93
C GLY A 12 -1.23 -4.63 9.60
N ASP A 13 -1.55 -5.51 8.65
CA ASP A 13 -0.91 -5.56 7.33
C ASP A 13 -1.09 -4.22 6.59
N VAL A 14 -0.08 -3.82 5.82
CA VAL A 14 -0.20 -2.66 4.93
C VAL A 14 -1.12 -3.05 3.77
N ILE A 15 -2.14 -2.25 3.52
CA ILE A 15 -3.15 -2.50 2.47
C ILE A 15 -3.29 -1.33 1.51
N TRP A 16 -3.78 -1.64 0.31
CA TRP A 16 -3.87 -0.78 -0.85
C TRP A 16 -5.26 -0.86 -1.48
N TRP A 17 -5.82 0.29 -1.85
CA TRP A 17 -7.16 0.36 -2.44
C TRP A 17 -7.16 -0.12 -3.89
N THR A 18 -8.04 -1.08 -4.21
CA THR A 18 -8.14 -1.70 -5.54
C THR A 18 -9.20 -1.08 -6.45
N GLY A 19 -10.00 -0.14 -5.94
CA GLY A 19 -11.18 0.42 -6.62
C GLY A 19 -12.49 -0.08 -6.02
N GLU A 20 -12.49 -1.28 -5.43
CA GLU A 20 -13.67 -1.90 -4.81
C GLU A 20 -13.40 -2.48 -3.41
N GLY A 21 -12.14 -2.69 -3.06
CA GLY A 21 -11.74 -3.23 -1.77
C GLY A 21 -10.26 -2.99 -1.46
N TRP A 22 -9.69 -3.87 -0.64
CA TRP A 22 -8.34 -3.74 -0.12
C TRP A 22 -7.49 -4.96 -0.45
N SER A 23 -6.31 -4.74 -1.01
CA SER A 23 -5.29 -5.78 -1.23
C SER A 23 -4.07 -5.52 -0.36
N ARG A 24 -3.30 -6.57 -0.06
CA ARG A 24 -1.98 -6.43 0.56
C ARG A 24 -0.89 -6.12 -0.46
N HIS A 25 -1.17 -6.32 -1.74
CA HIS A 25 -0.25 -6.14 -2.84
C HIS A 25 -0.43 -4.75 -3.45
N ILE A 26 0.67 -4.01 -3.57
CA ILE A 26 0.64 -2.67 -4.16
C ILE A 26 0.38 -2.73 -5.66
N GLU A 27 0.71 -3.85 -6.30
CA GLU A 27 0.48 -4.11 -7.71
C GLU A 27 -1.01 -4.06 -8.09
N ASP A 28 -1.91 -4.28 -7.13
CA ASP A 28 -3.36 -4.19 -7.31
C ASP A 28 -3.93 -2.77 -7.09
N ALA A 29 -3.09 -1.82 -6.67
CA ALA A 29 -3.53 -0.49 -6.29
C ALA A 29 -3.92 0.35 -7.52
N VAL A 30 -5.02 1.10 -7.41
CA VAL A 30 -5.52 1.96 -8.49
C VAL A 30 -5.41 3.45 -8.15
N ASP A 31 -5.34 4.29 -9.18
CA ASP A 31 -5.38 5.74 -9.00
C ASP A 31 -6.76 6.19 -8.49
N VAL A 32 -6.80 6.79 -7.30
CA VAL A 32 -8.03 7.30 -6.69
C VAL A 32 -8.36 8.73 -7.13
N GLY A 33 -7.45 9.41 -7.81
CA GLY A 33 -7.62 10.78 -8.30
C GLY A 33 -8.20 11.73 -7.24
N VAL A 34 -9.23 12.48 -7.62
CA VAL A 34 -9.91 13.45 -6.74
C VAL A 34 -10.83 12.79 -5.71
N ALA A 35 -11.23 11.54 -5.92
CA ALA A 35 -12.13 10.82 -5.03
C ALA A 35 -11.42 10.26 -3.77
N GLY A 36 -10.09 10.28 -3.73
CA GLY A 36 -9.29 9.66 -2.67
C GLY A 36 -9.70 10.04 -1.25
N GLU A 37 -9.94 11.33 -0.98
CA GLU A 37 -10.37 11.79 0.35
C GLU A 37 -11.74 11.23 0.74
N SER A 38 -12.68 11.17 -0.20
CA SER A 38 -14.02 10.63 0.06
C SER A 38 -14.01 9.12 0.34
N ILE A 39 -13.19 8.37 -0.41
CA ILE A 39 -13.02 6.93 -0.21
C ILE A 39 -12.34 6.69 1.15
N LEU A 40 -11.27 7.42 1.44
CA LEU A 40 -10.57 7.36 2.72
C LEU A 40 -11.53 7.52 3.91
N GLN A 41 -12.33 8.59 3.91
CA GLN A 41 -13.28 8.86 5.00
C GLN A 41 -14.36 7.78 5.11
N ALA A 42 -14.87 7.29 3.98
CA ALA A 42 -15.89 6.23 3.96
C ALA A 42 -15.35 4.90 4.53
N GLU A 43 -14.14 4.51 4.13
CA GLU A 43 -13.52 3.25 4.55
C GLU A 43 -13.05 3.30 6.02
N GLU A 44 -12.53 4.44 6.46
CA GLU A 44 -12.18 4.68 7.87
C GLU A 44 -13.43 4.65 8.76
N GLY A 45 -14.49 5.35 8.37
CA GLY A 45 -15.77 5.36 9.09
C GLY A 45 -16.43 3.97 9.14
N ALA A 46 -16.25 3.17 8.09
CA ALA A 46 -16.68 1.77 8.07
C ALA A 46 -15.77 0.83 8.90
N ARG A 47 -14.65 1.33 9.46
CA ARG A 47 -13.64 0.57 10.21
C ARG A 47 -13.03 -0.58 9.41
N ARG A 48 -12.90 -0.40 8.10
CA ARG A 48 -12.26 -1.37 7.19
C ARG A 48 -10.75 -1.14 7.07
N VAL A 49 -10.29 0.06 7.44
CA VAL A 49 -8.87 0.45 7.42
C VAL A 49 -8.56 1.32 8.63
N ASN A 50 -7.32 1.24 9.11
CA ASN A 50 -6.79 2.08 10.18
C ASN A 50 -5.75 3.06 9.63
N VAL A 51 -5.82 4.32 10.09
CA VAL A 51 -4.94 5.44 9.69
C VAL A 51 -4.73 5.50 8.16
N PRO A 52 -5.81 5.54 7.35
CA PRO A 52 -5.63 5.63 5.91
C PRO A 52 -5.07 6.99 5.52
N TYR A 53 -4.24 7.01 4.47
CA TYR A 53 -3.68 8.23 3.90
C TYR A 53 -3.39 8.05 2.42
N LEU A 54 -3.27 9.19 1.73
CA LEU A 54 -2.98 9.23 0.31
C LEU A 54 -1.49 9.44 0.05
N ILE A 55 -0.97 8.80 -1.00
CA ILE A 55 0.41 8.96 -1.43
C ILE A 55 0.50 9.23 -2.93
N GLU A 56 1.59 9.88 -3.33
CA GLU A 56 1.97 9.98 -4.73
C GLU A 56 2.76 8.75 -5.17
N ALA A 57 2.45 8.26 -6.37
CA ALA A 57 3.15 7.16 -7.02
C ALA A 57 3.33 7.43 -8.51
N THR A 58 4.23 6.67 -9.12
CA THR A 58 4.43 6.62 -10.59
C THR A 58 4.13 5.22 -11.08
N GLN A 59 3.32 5.10 -12.13
CA GLN A 59 3.07 3.80 -12.78
C GLN A 59 4.36 3.31 -13.45
N THR A 60 4.73 2.05 -13.22
CA THR A 60 5.82 1.35 -13.90
C THR A 60 5.30 0.05 -14.53
N ASP A 61 6.17 -0.65 -15.27
CA ASP A 61 5.83 -1.92 -15.91
C ASP A 61 5.50 -3.02 -14.88
N ASP A 62 6.09 -2.94 -13.67
CA ASP A 62 5.88 -3.89 -12.57
C ASP A 62 4.76 -3.47 -11.60
N GLY A 63 4.01 -2.41 -11.93
CA GLY A 63 2.98 -1.83 -11.07
C GLY A 63 3.34 -0.43 -10.54
N PRO A 64 2.52 0.14 -9.66
CA PRO A 64 2.72 1.49 -9.18
C PRO A 64 3.83 1.56 -8.13
N ARG A 65 4.78 2.47 -8.33
CA ARG A 65 5.93 2.71 -7.43
C ARG A 65 5.69 3.96 -6.58
N PRO A 66 5.62 3.85 -5.24
CA PRO A 66 5.52 5.01 -4.36
C PRO A 66 6.68 5.99 -4.53
N ALA A 67 6.38 7.29 -4.55
CA ALA A 67 7.41 8.33 -4.69
C ALA A 67 8.36 8.36 -3.48
N HIS A 68 7.81 8.25 -2.27
CA HIS A 68 8.57 8.36 -1.03
C HIS A 68 9.08 7.00 -0.54
N ILE A 69 10.33 6.95 -0.07
CA ILE A 69 11.00 5.70 0.34
C ILE A 69 10.30 4.98 1.51
N LYS A 70 9.74 5.72 2.47
CA LYS A 70 8.92 5.18 3.56
C LYS A 70 7.82 4.26 3.04
N ASP A 71 7.12 4.69 1.99
CA ASP A 71 5.97 3.97 1.45
C ASP A 71 6.41 2.80 0.56
N ARG A 72 7.58 2.89 -0.08
CA ARG A 72 8.24 1.73 -0.73
C ARG A 72 8.60 0.63 0.27
N ILE A 73 9.16 1.00 1.43
CA ILE A 73 9.44 0.04 2.51
C ILE A 73 8.13 -0.59 3.01
N ARG A 74 7.09 0.22 3.26
CA ARG A 74 5.79 -0.27 3.72
C ARG A 74 5.12 -1.23 2.75
N ALA A 75 5.27 -1.01 1.45
CA ALA A 75 4.76 -1.91 0.41
C ALA A 75 5.44 -3.28 0.42
N LEU A 76 6.70 -3.38 0.90
CA LEU A 76 7.40 -4.66 1.03
C LEU A 76 7.08 -5.38 2.34
N GLY A 77 7.01 -4.63 3.44
CA GLY A 77 6.79 -5.15 4.78
C GLY A 77 7.92 -4.81 5.77
N PRO A 78 7.95 -5.45 6.95
CA PRO A 78 8.85 -5.06 8.04
C PRO A 78 10.32 -5.40 7.73
N THR A 79 11.22 -4.43 7.94
CA THR A 79 12.67 -4.61 7.72
C THR A 79 13.37 -5.43 8.80
N MET A 80 12.79 -5.50 10.00
CA MET A 80 13.35 -6.24 11.15
C MET A 80 12.78 -7.66 11.31
N ARG A 81 11.75 -8.02 10.53
CA ARG A 81 11.16 -9.37 10.45
C ARG A 81 10.97 -9.75 8.98
N PRO A 82 12.05 -9.99 8.21
CA PRO A 82 11.95 -10.31 6.79
C PRO A 82 11.06 -11.52 6.48
N ASP A 83 10.95 -12.45 7.44
CA ASP A 83 10.07 -13.62 7.42
C ASP A 83 8.57 -13.27 7.32
N LEU A 84 8.20 -12.03 7.69
CA LEU A 84 6.83 -11.50 7.65
C LEU A 84 6.61 -10.51 6.49
N THR A 85 7.57 -10.37 5.57
CA THR A 85 7.37 -9.54 4.36
C THR A 85 6.44 -10.23 3.38
N LEU A 86 5.98 -9.51 2.35
CA LEU A 86 5.16 -10.10 1.28
C LEU A 86 5.93 -11.07 0.38
N LYS A 87 7.27 -10.97 0.35
CA LYS A 87 8.15 -11.78 -0.51
C LYS A 87 9.32 -12.35 0.32
N PRO A 88 9.06 -13.16 1.37
CA PRO A 88 10.08 -13.56 2.34
C PRO A 88 11.13 -14.54 1.80
N ALA A 89 10.84 -15.20 0.66
CA ALA A 89 11.74 -16.14 -0.01
C ALA A 89 12.53 -15.50 -1.17
N ASP A 90 12.26 -14.24 -1.51
CA ASP A 90 12.89 -13.54 -2.62
C ASP A 90 14.09 -12.73 -2.09
N PRO A 91 15.34 -13.11 -2.45
CA PRO A 91 16.54 -12.43 -1.96
C PRO A 91 16.65 -10.98 -2.47
N ASP A 92 15.95 -10.63 -3.55
CA ASP A 92 16.01 -9.32 -4.18
C ASP A 92 14.85 -8.39 -3.80
N ALA A 93 13.93 -8.83 -2.93
CA ALA A 93 12.68 -8.16 -2.62
C ALA A 93 12.82 -6.72 -2.09
N GLY A 94 14.00 -6.32 -1.61
CA GLY A 94 14.31 -4.96 -1.14
C GLY A 94 15.10 -4.08 -2.12
N SER A 95 15.58 -4.63 -3.23
CA SER A 95 16.48 -3.93 -4.18
C SER A 95 15.85 -2.69 -4.81
N TRP A 96 14.53 -2.70 -4.99
CA TRP A 96 13.76 -1.62 -5.61
C TRP A 96 13.36 -0.50 -4.63
N VAL A 97 13.61 -0.67 -3.32
CA VAL A 97 13.22 0.31 -2.30
C VAL A 97 14.04 1.60 -2.41
N ILE A 98 15.34 1.50 -2.71
CA ILE A 98 16.28 2.62 -2.78
C ILE A 98 16.29 3.18 -4.20
#